data_AF-A0A2J8QNS3-F1
#
_entry.id   AF-A0A2J8QNS3-F1
#
_cell.length_a   1.000
_cell.length_b   1.000
_cell.length_c   1.000
_cell.angle_alpha   90.00
_cell.angle_beta   90.00
_cell.angle_gamma   90.00
#
_symmetry.space_group_name_H-M   'P 1'
#
loop_
_entity.id
_entity.type
_entity.pdbx_description
1 polymer ?
#
loop_
_entity_poly.entity_id
_entity_poly.type
_entity_poly.pdbx_seq_one_letter_code
_entity_poly.pdbx_strand_id
1 'polypeptide(L)'
;PQWVFDSVNARLLLPVAEYFPGVQLPPHLSPFVTEKEGDYVPPEKLKLLALQRGEDPGNLNESEEEEEEDDNNEGDGDEEGENEEEEEDAEAGSEKEEEARLAALEEQRMEGKPRVMAGTLKLEDKQRLAQEEESEAKRLAIMMMKKREKYLYQKIMFGKRRKIREANKLAEKRKAHDEAVRSEKKAKKARPE
;
A
#
# COMPACT_ATOMS: atom_id res chain seq x y z
N PRO A 1 6.54 -28.65 23.59
CA PRO A 1 7.24 -27.46 24.17
C PRO A 1 6.76 -26.14 23.56
N GLN A 2 6.54 -26.07 22.24
CA GLN A 2 6.15 -24.84 21.52
C GLN A 2 4.94 -24.11 22.13
N TRP A 3 3.85 -24.83 22.41
CA TRP A 3 2.63 -24.27 22.98
C TRP A 3 2.85 -23.43 24.26
N VAL A 4 3.81 -23.83 25.10
CA VAL A 4 4.12 -23.10 26.34
C VAL A 4 4.71 -21.73 26.01
N PHE A 5 5.66 -21.66 25.08
CA PHE A 5 6.30 -20.40 24.71
C PHE A 5 5.33 -19.45 24.02
N ASP A 6 4.51 -19.97 23.09
CA ASP A 6 3.53 -19.15 22.38
C ASP A 6 2.46 -18.61 23.33
N SER A 7 1.99 -19.42 24.29
CA SER A 7 1.02 -18.99 25.30
C SER A 7 1.61 -17.92 26.25
N VAL A 8 2.88 -18.06 26.62
CA VAL A 8 3.58 -17.04 27.43
C VAL A 8 3.76 -15.75 26.65
N ASN A 9 4.14 -15.83 25.37
CA ASN A 9 4.32 -14.66 24.50
C ASN A 9 2.99 -13.92 24.27
N ALA A 10 1.90 -14.65 24.04
CA ALA A 10 0.56 -14.09 23.87
C ALA A 10 -0.10 -13.64 25.19
N ARG A 11 0.47 -14.04 26.34
CA ARG A 11 -0.11 -13.89 27.68
C ARG A 11 -1.54 -14.42 27.78
N LEU A 12 -1.83 -15.45 26.99
CA LEU A 12 -3.15 -16.03 26.81
C LEU A 12 -3.02 -17.55 26.66
N LEU A 13 -3.99 -18.29 27.18
CA LEU A 13 -4.03 -19.74 27.02
C LEU A 13 -4.50 -20.09 25.60
N LEU A 14 -3.58 -20.46 24.73
CA LEU A 14 -3.90 -20.77 23.33
C LEU A 14 -4.58 -22.14 23.19
N PRO A 15 -5.43 -22.33 22.16
CA PRO A 15 -6.02 -23.63 21.86
C PRO A 15 -4.96 -24.72 21.66
N VAL A 16 -5.06 -25.82 22.40
CA VAL A 16 -4.05 -26.90 22.38
C VAL A 16 -4.13 -27.75 21.10
N ALA A 17 -5.30 -27.77 20.43
CA ALA A 17 -5.55 -28.61 19.26
C ALA A 17 -4.57 -28.36 18.10
N GLU A 18 -4.14 -27.10 17.90
CA GLU A 18 -3.18 -26.71 16.86
C GLU A 18 -1.74 -27.17 17.17
N TYR A 19 -1.49 -27.67 18.40
CA TYR A 19 -0.16 -28.03 18.90
C TYR A 19 0.01 -29.53 19.17
N PHE A 20 -0.93 -30.37 18.74
CA PHE A 20 -0.84 -31.81 18.95
C PHE A 20 0.31 -32.45 18.15
N PRO A 21 0.90 -33.56 18.66
CA PRO A 21 1.91 -34.30 17.93
C PRO A 21 1.42 -34.73 16.55
N GLY A 22 2.22 -34.46 15.50
CA GLY A 22 1.88 -34.79 14.11
C GLY A 22 1.09 -33.72 13.36
N VAL A 23 0.61 -32.67 14.04
CA VAL A 23 -0.02 -31.50 13.40
C VAL A 23 1.07 -30.50 12.98
N GLN A 24 0.86 -29.80 11.86
CA GLN A 24 1.71 -28.67 11.51
C GLN A 24 1.49 -27.53 12.51
N LEU A 25 2.56 -27.20 13.24
CA LEU A 25 2.53 -26.16 14.26
C LEU A 25 2.26 -24.79 13.61
N PRO A 26 1.51 -23.89 14.29
CA PRO A 26 1.34 -22.51 13.85
C PRO A 26 2.69 -21.78 13.70
N PRO A 27 2.81 -20.82 12.78
CA PRO A 27 3.99 -19.99 12.67
C PRO A 27 4.13 -19.12 13.94
N HIS A 28 5.34 -19.06 14.49
CA HIS A 28 5.59 -18.30 15.71
C HIS A 28 5.82 -16.82 15.39
N LEU A 29 5.33 -15.94 16.27
CA LEU A 29 5.58 -14.50 16.18
C LEU A 29 6.64 -14.08 17.18
N SER A 30 7.45 -13.07 16.82
CA SER A 30 8.46 -12.53 17.73
C SER A 30 7.79 -11.67 18.82
N PRO A 31 8.11 -11.89 20.10
CA PRO A 31 7.52 -11.11 21.20
C PRO A 31 8.07 -9.68 21.29
N PHE A 32 9.11 -9.35 20.52
CA PHE A 32 9.81 -8.06 20.60
C PHE A 32 9.40 -7.09 19.48
N VAL A 33 8.59 -7.54 18.52
CA VAL A 33 8.11 -6.69 17.43
C VAL A 33 6.83 -5.98 17.89
N THR A 34 6.87 -4.65 17.90
CA THR A 34 5.70 -3.81 18.16
C THR A 34 5.15 -3.32 16.84
N GLU A 35 3.88 -3.56 16.57
CA GLU A 35 3.20 -3.06 15.38
C GLU A 35 3.10 -1.52 15.43
N LYS A 36 3.48 -0.85 14.34
CA LYS A 36 3.20 0.57 14.12
C LYS A 36 2.20 0.72 12.99
N GLU A 37 1.52 1.86 12.96
CA GLU A 37 0.59 2.20 11.89
C GLU A 37 1.32 2.21 10.54
N GLY A 38 0.83 1.41 9.58
CA GLY A 38 1.42 1.21 8.26
C GLY A 38 2.42 0.06 8.13
N ASP A 39 2.75 -0.66 9.22
CA ASP A 39 3.55 -1.89 9.13
C ASP A 39 2.65 -3.08 8.73
N TYR A 40 3.20 -4.04 7.98
CA TYR A 40 2.50 -5.28 7.65
C TYR A 40 2.26 -6.13 8.91
N VAL A 41 1.00 -6.44 9.20
CA VAL A 41 0.59 -7.28 10.33
C VAL A 41 0.14 -8.65 9.79
N PRO A 42 0.88 -9.74 10.08
CA PRO A 42 0.48 -11.08 9.63
C PRO A 42 -0.89 -11.51 10.18
N PRO A 43 -1.66 -12.32 9.44
CA PRO A 43 -3.00 -12.76 9.86
C PRO A 43 -2.97 -13.57 11.18
N GLU A 44 -1.87 -14.25 11.47
CA GLU A 44 -1.70 -14.98 12.73
C GLU A 44 -1.61 -14.02 13.93
N LYS A 45 -1.08 -12.81 13.74
CA LYS A 45 -1.09 -11.74 14.75
C LYS A 45 -2.49 -11.18 14.92
N LEU A 46 -3.21 -10.96 13.82
CA LEU A 46 -4.61 -10.51 13.85
C LEU A 46 -5.50 -11.49 14.62
N LYS A 47 -5.35 -12.80 14.39
CA LYS A 47 -6.05 -13.86 15.13
C LYS A 47 -5.77 -13.79 16.64
N LEU A 48 -4.53 -13.54 17.05
CA LEU A 48 -4.17 -13.38 18.47
C LEU A 48 -4.76 -12.12 19.09
N LEU A 49 -4.78 -11.00 18.36
CA LEU A 49 -5.40 -9.75 18.81
C LEU A 49 -6.92 -9.90 18.97
N ALA A 50 -7.58 -10.58 18.03
CA ALA A 50 -9.01 -10.92 18.12
C ALA A 50 -9.30 -11.79 19.36
N LEU A 51 -8.47 -12.80 19.60
CA LEU A 51 -8.62 -13.70 20.75
C LEU A 51 -8.40 -12.97 22.09
N GLN A 52 -7.49 -11.99 22.14
CA GLN A 52 -7.32 -11.11 23.31
C GLN A 52 -8.53 -10.19 23.53
N ARG A 53 -9.22 -9.77 22.46
CA ARG A 53 -10.45 -8.99 22.53
C ARG A 53 -11.68 -9.84 22.89
N GLY A 54 -11.57 -11.17 22.79
CA GLY A 54 -12.67 -12.10 23.06
C GLY A 54 -13.59 -12.32 21.85
N GLU A 55 -13.12 -12.00 20.64
CA GLU A 55 -13.81 -12.30 19.38
C GLU A 55 -13.46 -13.73 18.92
N ASP A 56 -14.44 -14.43 18.35
CA ASP A 56 -14.22 -15.80 17.84
C ASP A 56 -13.31 -15.76 16.59
N PRO A 57 -12.14 -16.43 16.61
CA PRO A 57 -11.15 -16.37 15.54
C PRO A 57 -11.62 -17.04 14.23
N GLY A 58 -12.71 -17.79 14.26
CA GLY A 58 -13.31 -18.40 13.07
C GLY A 58 -13.98 -17.38 12.14
N ASN A 59 -14.40 -16.22 12.66
CA ASN A 59 -15.15 -15.22 11.90
C ASN A 59 -14.26 -14.32 11.01
N LEU A 60 -12.96 -14.22 11.32
CA LEU A 60 -12.01 -13.44 10.52
C LEU A 60 -11.64 -14.14 9.20
N ASN A 61 -11.58 -15.46 9.20
CA ASN A 61 -11.17 -16.24 8.02
C ASN A 61 -12.27 -16.30 6.92
N GLU A 62 -13.51 -15.94 7.26
CA GLU A 62 -14.63 -15.79 6.30
C GLU A 62 -14.86 -14.32 5.90
N SER A 63 -14.47 -13.34 6.72
CA SER A 63 -14.68 -11.91 6.42
C SER A 63 -13.61 -11.30 5.51
N GLU A 64 -12.46 -11.96 5.34
CA GLU A 64 -11.38 -11.52 4.44
C GLU A 64 -11.68 -11.81 2.94
N GLU A 65 -12.78 -12.49 2.60
CA GLU A 65 -13.17 -12.70 1.19
C GLU A 65 -13.92 -11.51 0.57
N GLU A 66 -14.35 -10.49 1.35
CA GLU A 66 -15.17 -9.37 0.86
C GLU A 66 -14.62 -7.94 1.11
N GLU A 67 -13.48 -7.75 1.78
CA GLU A 67 -12.93 -6.40 2.11
C GLU A 67 -11.56 -6.08 1.49
N GLU A 68 -11.19 -6.71 0.36
CA GLU A 68 -9.92 -6.43 -0.34
C GLU A 68 -10.14 -5.85 -1.75
N GLU A 69 -11.21 -5.07 -1.92
CA GLU A 69 -11.31 -4.09 -3.00
C GLU A 69 -11.64 -2.73 -2.37
N ASP A 70 -10.77 -1.76 -2.66
CA ASP A 70 -10.91 -0.32 -2.38
C ASP A 70 -10.23 0.20 -1.10
N ASP A 71 -9.00 0.70 -1.30
CA ASP A 71 -8.53 2.03 -0.86
C ASP A 71 -7.02 2.08 -0.57
N ASN A 72 -6.21 1.51 -1.46
CA ASN A 72 -4.77 1.77 -1.47
C ASN A 72 -4.21 2.00 -2.87
N ASN A 73 -5.02 2.65 -3.72
CA ASN A 73 -4.57 3.20 -4.99
C ASN A 73 -3.86 4.57 -4.82
N GLU A 74 -3.10 4.76 -3.74
CA GLU A 74 -1.95 5.68 -3.75
C GLU A 74 -0.68 4.93 -4.20
N GLY A 75 -0.84 4.10 -5.24
CA GLY A 75 0.25 3.67 -6.09
C GLY A 75 0.76 4.87 -6.89
N ASP A 76 1.45 5.77 -6.19
CA ASP A 76 2.42 6.67 -6.80
C ASP A 76 3.47 5.76 -7.45
N GLY A 77 3.24 5.45 -8.72
CA GLY A 77 4.10 4.67 -9.60
C GLY A 77 5.38 5.42 -9.91
N ASP A 78 6.09 5.81 -8.86
CA ASP A 78 7.40 6.40 -8.94
C ASP A 78 8.42 5.28 -8.67
N GLU A 79 8.60 4.49 -9.74
CA GLU A 79 9.75 3.62 -9.96
C GLU A 79 10.97 4.46 -10.41
N GLU A 80 11.23 5.62 -9.79
CA GLU A 80 12.53 6.27 -9.94
C GLU A 80 13.49 5.73 -8.88
N GLY A 81 14.39 4.89 -9.39
CA GLY A 81 15.49 4.31 -8.65
C GLY A 81 16.44 5.39 -8.15
N GLU A 82 16.89 5.17 -6.91
CA GLU A 82 18.21 5.54 -6.38
C GLU A 82 19.06 6.46 -7.28
N ASN A 83 19.03 7.79 -7.04
CA ASN A 83 20.21 8.67 -6.87
C ASN A 83 19.84 10.19 -6.89
N GLU A 84 19.15 10.72 -5.88
CA GLU A 84 18.78 12.16 -5.83
C GLU A 84 19.86 13.09 -5.22
N GLU A 85 21.06 12.60 -4.88
CA GLU A 85 22.13 13.51 -4.43
C GLU A 85 22.70 14.39 -5.57
N GLU A 86 22.30 14.15 -6.84
CA GLU A 86 22.65 14.96 -8.01
C GLU A 86 21.49 15.83 -8.57
N GLU A 87 20.30 15.85 -7.95
CA GLU A 87 19.11 16.52 -8.53
C GLU A 87 19.04 18.04 -8.36
N GLU A 88 19.86 18.66 -7.49
CA GLU A 88 19.74 20.10 -7.23
C GLU A 88 20.21 21.01 -8.38
N ASP A 89 20.97 20.52 -9.38
CA ASP A 89 21.34 21.29 -10.58
C ASP A 89 20.39 21.04 -11.78
N ALA A 90 19.49 20.06 -11.67
CA ALA A 90 18.52 19.72 -12.71
C ALA A 90 17.20 20.49 -12.59
N GLU A 91 16.75 20.84 -11.38
CA GLU A 91 15.44 21.49 -11.16
C GLU A 91 15.39 22.93 -11.72
N ALA A 92 16.50 23.68 -11.65
CA ALA A 92 16.58 25.03 -12.24
C ALA A 92 16.64 25.03 -13.79
N GLY A 93 17.10 23.92 -14.39
CA GLY A 93 17.00 23.68 -15.83
C GLY A 93 15.57 23.33 -16.25
N SER A 94 14.87 22.53 -15.42
CA SER A 94 13.51 22.08 -15.66
C SER A 94 12.49 23.23 -15.69
N GLU A 95 12.54 24.18 -14.76
CA GLU A 95 11.61 25.32 -14.74
C GLU A 95 11.69 26.16 -16.03
N LYS A 96 12.91 26.37 -16.54
CA LYS A 96 13.16 27.13 -17.76
C LYS A 96 12.73 26.39 -19.03
N GLU A 97 12.86 25.06 -19.01
CA GLU A 97 12.46 24.19 -20.11
C GLU A 97 10.94 23.99 -20.15
N GLU A 98 10.27 23.96 -18.99
CA GLU A 98 8.81 23.96 -18.88
C GLU A 98 8.21 25.29 -19.37
N GLU A 99 8.81 26.43 -18.97
CA GLU A 99 8.39 27.75 -19.43
C GLU A 99 8.52 27.90 -20.96
N ALA A 100 9.62 27.41 -21.54
CA ALA A 100 9.81 27.39 -22.99
C ALA A 100 8.81 26.48 -23.72
N ARG A 101 8.47 25.32 -23.13
CA ARG A 101 7.45 24.41 -23.68
C ARG A 101 6.05 25.02 -23.64
N LEU A 102 5.69 25.71 -22.56
CA LEU A 102 4.40 26.38 -22.42
C LEU A 102 4.26 27.53 -23.45
N ALA A 103 5.32 28.32 -23.63
CA ALA A 103 5.34 29.38 -24.64
C ALA A 103 5.17 28.83 -26.06
N ALA A 104 5.84 27.72 -26.40
CA ALA A 104 5.73 27.08 -27.72
C ALA A 104 4.33 26.48 -27.97
N LEU A 105 3.69 25.93 -26.94
CA LEU A 105 2.33 25.40 -27.03
C LEU A 105 1.29 26.52 -27.21
N GLU A 106 1.49 27.66 -26.54
CA GLU A 106 0.63 28.83 -26.68
C GLU A 106 0.75 29.46 -28.08
N GLU A 107 1.95 29.53 -28.64
CA GLU A 107 2.19 29.98 -30.02
C GLU A 107 1.47 29.08 -31.04
N GLN A 108 1.59 27.75 -30.91
CA GLN A 108 0.85 26.81 -31.77
C GLN A 108 -0.67 26.94 -31.62
N ARG A 109 -1.17 27.29 -30.43
CA ARG A 109 -2.60 27.47 -30.19
C ARG A 109 -3.15 28.74 -30.84
N MET A 110 -2.31 29.76 -31.04
CA MET A 110 -2.68 31.05 -31.63
C MET A 110 -2.67 31.06 -33.16
N GLU A 111 -2.01 30.09 -33.80
CA GLU A 111 -1.92 29.98 -35.27
C GLU A 111 -3.14 29.28 -35.92
N GLY A 112 -3.98 28.59 -35.13
CA GLY A 112 -5.16 27.87 -35.62
C GLY A 112 -6.46 28.68 -35.55
N LYS A 113 -7.21 28.80 -36.66
CA LYS A 113 -8.59 29.32 -36.62
C LYS A 113 -9.47 28.43 -35.73
N PRO A 114 -10.25 28.97 -34.77
CA PRO A 114 -11.04 28.17 -33.84
C PRO A 114 -12.12 27.38 -34.59
N ARG A 115 -12.03 26.05 -34.54
CA ARG A 115 -13.02 25.13 -35.10
C ARG A 115 -13.82 24.52 -33.96
N VAL A 116 -15.08 24.92 -33.83
CA VAL A 116 -15.96 24.46 -32.74
C VAL A 116 -16.38 23.02 -33.00
N MET A 117 -15.99 22.10 -32.12
CA MET A 117 -16.55 20.74 -32.08
C MET A 117 -17.66 20.67 -31.04
N ALA A 118 -18.74 19.96 -31.34
CA ALA A 118 -19.83 19.73 -30.39
C ALA A 118 -19.29 18.93 -29.20
N GLY A 119 -19.40 19.49 -27.99
CA GLY A 119 -18.88 18.89 -26.77
C GLY A 119 -19.71 17.66 -26.35
N THR A 120 -19.03 16.56 -26.05
CA THR A 120 -19.61 15.42 -25.36
C THR A 120 -19.69 15.72 -23.86
N LEU A 121 -20.86 15.53 -23.26
CA LEU A 121 -21.04 15.65 -21.80
C LEU A 121 -20.30 14.51 -21.11
N LYS A 122 -19.22 14.82 -20.38
CA LYS A 122 -18.61 13.86 -19.45
C LYS A 122 -19.49 13.79 -18.21
N LEU A 123 -20.09 12.63 -17.95
CA LEU A 123 -20.56 12.35 -16.60
C LEU A 123 -19.30 12.09 -15.76
N GLU A 124 -18.99 13.02 -14.87
CA GLU A 124 -17.86 12.89 -13.95
C GLU A 124 -18.35 12.25 -12.65
N ASP A 125 -17.68 11.18 -12.23
CA ASP A 125 -17.89 10.57 -10.92
C ASP A 125 -17.44 11.55 -9.84
N LYS A 126 -18.38 11.96 -8.99
CA LYS A 126 -18.16 13.00 -7.99
C LYS A 126 -17.04 12.69 -7.00
N GLN A 127 -16.78 11.41 -6.73
CA GLN A 127 -15.70 10.96 -5.85
C GLN A 127 -14.32 11.13 -6.49
N ARG A 128 -14.18 10.76 -7.76
CA ARG A 128 -12.92 10.90 -8.49
C ARG A 128 -12.55 12.37 -8.66
N LEU A 129 -13.52 13.23 -8.97
CA LEU A 129 -13.29 14.67 -9.05
C LEU A 129 -12.80 15.24 -7.70
N ALA A 130 -13.39 14.81 -6.57
CA ALA A 130 -12.94 15.24 -5.25
C ALA A 130 -11.51 14.78 -4.93
N GLN A 131 -11.14 13.55 -5.30
CA GLN A 131 -9.77 13.05 -5.15
C GLN A 131 -8.77 13.84 -6.00
N GLU A 132 -9.13 14.15 -7.24
CA GLU A 132 -8.33 14.99 -8.14
C GLU A 132 -8.11 16.39 -7.51
N GLU A 133 -9.19 17.04 -7.05
CA GLU A 133 -9.13 18.33 -6.34
C GLU A 133 -8.21 18.29 -5.11
N GLU A 134 -8.28 17.23 -4.30
CA GLU A 134 -7.42 17.05 -3.13
C GLU A 134 -5.94 16.85 -3.52
N SER A 135 -5.67 16.08 -4.58
CA SER A 135 -4.31 15.87 -5.09
C SER A 135 -3.70 17.15 -5.64
N GLU A 136 -4.49 17.94 -6.36
CA GLU A 136 -4.09 19.26 -6.87
C GLU A 136 -3.82 20.22 -5.72
N ALA A 137 -4.68 20.25 -4.71
CA ALA A 137 -4.48 21.04 -3.51
C ALA A 137 -3.20 20.64 -2.75
N LYS A 138 -2.92 19.34 -2.61
CA LYS A 138 -1.66 18.83 -2.02
C LYS A 138 -0.45 19.29 -2.84
N ARG A 139 -0.50 19.19 -4.17
CA ARG A 139 0.60 19.62 -5.06
C ARG A 139 0.84 21.12 -4.98
N LEU A 140 -0.22 21.92 -5.02
CA LEU A 140 -0.15 23.36 -4.83
C LEU A 140 0.44 23.72 -3.46
N ALA A 141 0.02 23.03 -2.40
CA ALA A 141 0.59 23.23 -1.07
C ALA A 141 2.09 22.98 -1.04
N ILE A 142 2.57 21.89 -1.66
CA ILE A 142 4.01 21.56 -1.76
C ILE A 142 4.77 22.64 -2.54
N MET A 143 4.23 23.14 -3.66
CA MET A 143 4.85 24.20 -4.46
C MET A 143 4.93 25.53 -3.71
N MET A 144 3.95 25.82 -2.84
CA MET A 144 3.92 27.05 -2.04
C MET A 144 4.81 27.01 -0.79
N MET A 145 5.37 25.84 -0.44
CA MET A 145 6.31 25.71 0.67
C MET A 145 7.66 26.36 0.34
N LYS A 146 8.36 26.84 1.37
CA LYS A 146 9.73 27.35 1.19
C LYS A 146 10.65 26.19 0.80
N LYS A 147 11.72 26.45 0.03
CA LYS A 147 12.70 25.43 -0.42
C LYS A 147 13.16 24.46 0.71
N ARG A 148 13.49 25.00 1.90
CA ARG A 148 13.91 24.19 3.06
C ARG A 148 12.80 23.28 3.62
N GLU A 149 11.57 23.77 3.62
CA GLU A 149 10.40 23.04 4.12
C GLU A 149 10.00 21.96 3.12
N LYS A 150 10.04 22.25 1.81
CA LYS A 150 9.85 21.28 0.72
C LYS A 150 10.84 20.11 0.82
N TYR A 151 12.13 20.40 1.02
CA TYR A 151 13.16 19.37 1.20
C TYR A 151 12.89 18.49 2.44
N LEU A 152 12.54 19.10 3.58
CA LEU A 152 12.20 18.34 4.79
C LEU A 152 10.98 17.45 4.56
N TYR A 153 9.95 17.96 3.88
CA TYR A 153 8.77 17.19 3.51
C TYR A 153 9.11 16.00 2.62
N GLN A 154 9.86 16.20 1.54
CA GLN A 154 10.33 15.13 0.64
C GLN A 154 11.09 14.05 1.40
N LYS A 155 12.01 14.44 2.30
CA LYS A 155 12.77 13.49 3.13
C LYS A 155 11.89 12.66 4.06
N ILE A 156 10.85 13.27 4.64
CA ILE A 156 9.85 12.56 5.46
C ILE A 156 9.02 11.61 4.59
N MET A 157 8.56 12.08 3.43
CA MET A 157 7.74 11.29 2.50
C MET A 157 8.52 10.12 1.92
N PHE A 158 9.81 10.28 1.60
CA PHE A 158 10.68 9.17 1.19
C PHE A 158 10.74 8.08 2.25
N GLY A 159 10.94 8.45 3.51
CA GLY A 159 10.95 7.50 4.62
C GLY A 159 9.62 6.78 4.80
N LYS A 160 8.48 7.45 4.57
CA LYS A 160 7.14 6.84 4.59
C LYS A 160 6.93 5.90 3.40
N ARG A 161 7.19 6.37 2.17
CA ARG A 161 7.07 5.59 0.92
C ARG A 161 7.89 4.30 0.99
N ARG A 162 9.11 4.35 1.51
CA ARG A 162 9.95 3.15 1.71
C ARG A 162 9.30 2.11 2.62
N LYS A 163 8.74 2.53 3.76
CA LYS A 163 8.06 1.61 4.68
C LYS A 163 6.81 0.99 4.06
N ILE A 164 6.00 1.80 3.40
CA ILE A 164 4.80 1.33 2.69
C ILE A 164 5.18 0.30 1.62
N ARG A 165 6.24 0.57 0.82
CA ARG A 165 6.75 -0.37 -0.18
C ARG A 165 7.20 -1.70 0.45
N GLU A 166 7.91 -1.64 1.58
CA GLU A 166 8.33 -2.84 2.30
C GLU A 166 7.12 -3.64 2.84
N ALA A 167 6.09 -2.96 3.37
CA ALA A 167 4.86 -3.58 3.83
C ALA A 167 4.05 -4.21 2.67
N ASN A 168 3.85 -3.49 1.57
CA ASN A 168 3.15 -3.97 0.37
C ASN A 168 3.86 -5.20 -0.21
N LYS A 169 5.19 -5.18 -0.28
CA LYS A 169 5.99 -6.34 -0.70
C LYS A 169 5.77 -7.57 0.18
N LEU A 170 5.57 -7.39 1.48
CA LEU A 170 5.27 -8.50 2.39
C LEU A 170 3.83 -9.00 2.20
N ALA A 171 2.87 -8.11 2.00
CA ALA A 171 1.48 -8.45 1.70
C ALA A 171 1.36 -9.25 0.40
N GLU A 172 2.00 -8.78 -0.68
CA GLU A 172 2.03 -9.48 -1.98
C GLU A 172 2.64 -10.88 -1.85
N LYS A 173 3.75 -11.01 -1.11
CA LYS A 173 4.37 -12.33 -0.85
C LYS A 173 3.44 -13.26 -0.10
N ARG A 174 2.64 -12.74 0.84
CA ARG A 174 1.67 -13.56 1.56
C ARG A 174 0.52 -13.98 0.66
N LYS A 175 -0.05 -13.04 -0.12
CA LYS A 175 -1.11 -13.33 -1.09
C LYS A 175 -0.67 -14.44 -2.05
N ALA A 176 0.53 -14.33 -2.63
CA ALA A 176 1.09 -15.36 -3.51
C ALA A 176 1.27 -16.72 -2.80
N HIS A 177 1.72 -16.71 -1.54
CA HIS A 177 1.85 -17.94 -0.74
C HIS A 177 0.48 -18.61 -0.50
N ASP A 178 -0.54 -17.82 -0.15
CA ASP A 178 -1.86 -18.35 0.17
C ASP A 178 -2.59 -18.85 -1.08
N GLU A 179 -2.42 -18.17 -2.22
CA GLU A 179 -2.85 -18.66 -3.53
C GLU A 179 -2.17 -19.98 -3.90
N ALA A 180 -0.85 -20.09 -3.68
CA ALA A 180 -0.11 -21.32 -3.92
C ALA A 180 -0.64 -22.47 -3.04
N VAL A 181 -0.77 -22.26 -1.72
CA VAL A 181 -1.33 -23.24 -0.78
C VAL A 181 -2.76 -23.63 -1.15
N ARG A 182 -3.60 -22.68 -1.58
CA ARG A 182 -4.97 -22.94 -2.05
C ARG A 182 -4.96 -23.81 -3.31
N SER A 183 -4.06 -23.53 -4.26
CA SER A 183 -3.92 -24.32 -5.49
C SER A 183 -3.45 -25.76 -5.20
N GLU A 184 -2.51 -25.95 -4.28
CA GLU A 184 -2.05 -27.28 -3.86
C GLU A 184 -3.15 -28.08 -3.16
N LYS A 185 -3.93 -27.44 -2.28
CA LYS A 185 -5.09 -28.07 -1.62
C LYS A 185 -6.14 -28.49 -2.65
N LYS A 186 -6.43 -27.65 -3.65
CA LYS A 186 -7.34 -27.98 -4.76
C LYS A 186 -6.80 -29.15 -5.60
N ALA A 187 -5.51 -29.17 -5.93
CA ALA A 187 -4.88 -30.23 -6.70
C ALA A 187 -4.89 -31.59 -5.96
N LYS A 188 -4.61 -31.58 -4.65
CA LYS A 188 -4.72 -32.78 -3.79
C LYS A 188 -6.15 -33.31 -3.71
N LYS A 189 -7.15 -32.43 -3.66
CA LYS A 189 -8.57 -32.82 -3.66
C LYS A 189 -9.06 -33.34 -5.02
N ALA A 190 -8.50 -32.83 -6.12
CA ALA A 190 -8.87 -33.20 -7.49
C ALA A 190 -8.21 -34.49 -7.98
N ARG A 191 -7.19 -35.00 -7.29
CA ARG A 191 -6.69 -36.37 -7.44
C ARG A 191 -7.41 -37.27 -6.43
N PRO A 192 -8.58 -37.85 -6.77
CA PRO A 192 -9.08 -38.96 -5.97
C PRO A 192 -8.08 -40.11 -6.12
N GLU A 193 -7.72 -40.75 -5.01
CA GLU A 193 -7.13 -42.10 -5.04
C GLU A 193 -8.11 -43.11 -5.64
#